data_AF-A0A847GCA3-F1
#
_entry.id   AF-A0A847GCA3-F1
#
_cell.length_a   1.000
_cell.length_b   1.000
_cell.length_c   1.000
_cell.angle_alpha   90.00
_cell.angle_beta   90.00
_cell.angle_gamma   90.00
#
_symmetry.space_group_name_H-M   'P 1'
#
loop_
_entity.id
_entity.type
_entity.pdbx_description
1 polymer ?
#
loop_
_entity_poly.entity_id
_entity_poly.type
_entity_poly.pdbx_seq_one_letter_code
_entity_poly.pdbx_strand_id
1 'polypeptide(L)'
;MDLTGHEHPFEKALSIPKEDIEFFLEGMGDVAWADYLLNPRRLRGSDFLMRWSQGVWSEERLKQAVNATGTYFALPYGPSGTAPDNDVRAFELYFERLEQAGLGRLKRPDLLVFRNRDRAMVESIVTELNGIEELPFTSEDNPGMRELLRRAVVAVECENSLWRANMMPDFAAELTPQKRLGGRLGLKKSAVLPTIIIKEEDRNPLLNWQTGQSVPIHVWHAFFDRAYGISLADAERLINRGDIEP
;
A
#
# COMPACT_ATOMS: atom_id res chain seq x y z
N MET A 1 -16.37 -4.18 -23.49
CA MET A 1 -16.28 -5.14 -24.62
C MET A 1 -14.83 -5.42 -24.91
N ASP A 2 -14.41 -6.68 -24.80
CA ASP A 2 -13.05 -7.08 -25.17
C ASP A 2 -12.97 -7.47 -26.66
N LEU A 3 -11.75 -7.57 -27.21
CA LEU A 3 -11.46 -7.69 -28.65
C LEU A 3 -12.01 -8.97 -29.35
N THR A 4 -12.73 -9.82 -28.62
CA THR A 4 -13.43 -11.02 -29.13
C THR A 4 -14.95 -10.89 -29.16
N GLY A 5 -15.52 -9.73 -28.78
CA GLY A 5 -16.97 -9.51 -28.79
C GLY A 5 -17.73 -10.32 -27.74
N HIS A 6 -17.03 -10.90 -26.76
CA HIS A 6 -17.65 -11.54 -25.62
C HIS A 6 -17.69 -10.58 -24.43
N GLU A 7 -18.90 -10.42 -23.89
CA GLU A 7 -19.17 -9.67 -22.68
C GLU A 7 -18.56 -10.41 -21.49
N HIS A 8 -17.78 -9.71 -20.68
CA HIS A 8 -17.08 -10.32 -19.55
C HIS A 8 -18.14 -10.90 -18.57
N PRO A 9 -17.92 -12.08 -17.97
CA PRO A 9 -18.89 -12.69 -17.06
C PRO A 9 -19.35 -11.75 -15.93
N PHE A 10 -18.46 -10.85 -15.50
CA PHE A 10 -18.74 -9.78 -14.54
C PHE A 10 -19.68 -8.69 -15.06
N GLU A 11 -19.49 -8.23 -16.30
CA GLU A 11 -20.39 -7.26 -16.96
C GLU A 11 -21.79 -7.87 -17.12
N LYS A 12 -21.85 -9.14 -17.51
CA LYS A 12 -23.11 -9.88 -17.63
C LYS A 12 -23.86 -10.03 -16.30
N ALA A 13 -23.13 -10.26 -15.20
CA ALA A 13 -23.72 -10.36 -13.85
C ALA A 13 -24.24 -9.02 -13.31
N LEU A 14 -23.66 -7.91 -13.76
CA LEU A 14 -24.07 -6.54 -13.38
C LEU A 14 -25.11 -5.93 -14.33
N SER A 15 -25.39 -6.57 -15.47
CA SER A 15 -26.35 -6.11 -16.48
C SER A 15 -27.79 -6.57 -16.25
N ILE A 16 -28.13 -6.96 -15.02
CA ILE A 16 -29.50 -7.38 -14.69
C ILE A 16 -30.41 -6.12 -14.72
N PRO A 17 -31.48 -6.11 -15.53
CA PRO A 17 -32.42 -5.01 -15.56
C PRO A 17 -33.01 -4.74 -14.18
N LYS A 18 -33.32 -3.49 -13.87
CA LYS A 18 -33.87 -3.09 -12.56
C LYS A 18 -35.16 -3.86 -12.24
N GLU A 19 -35.93 -4.19 -13.26
CA GLU A 19 -37.19 -4.92 -13.19
C GLU A 19 -37.00 -6.39 -12.73
N ASP A 20 -35.86 -7.01 -13.07
CA ASP A 20 -35.53 -8.38 -12.64
C ASP A 20 -35.00 -8.43 -11.20
N ILE A 21 -34.41 -7.34 -10.71
CA ILE A 21 -33.99 -7.21 -9.30
C ILE A 21 -35.22 -7.15 -8.37
N GLU A 22 -36.26 -6.40 -8.77
CA GLU A 22 -37.51 -6.32 -8.02
C GLU A 22 -38.22 -7.70 -7.96
N PHE A 23 -38.26 -8.43 -9.07
CA PHE A 23 -38.87 -9.77 -9.11
C PHE A 23 -38.10 -10.84 -8.34
N PHE A 24 -36.77 -10.77 -8.27
CA PHE A 24 -35.97 -11.73 -7.48
C PHE A 24 -36.10 -11.51 -5.96
N LEU A 25 -36.41 -10.28 -5.54
CA LEU A 25 -36.52 -9.91 -4.12
C LEU A 25 -37.94 -10.09 -3.56
N GLU A 26 -38.99 -10.07 -4.40
CA GLU A 26 -40.37 -10.34 -3.95
C GLU A 26 -40.61 -11.78 -3.47
N GLY A 27 -39.70 -12.73 -3.78
CA GLY A 27 -39.74 -14.10 -3.30
C GLY A 27 -39.09 -14.33 -1.92
N MET A 28 -38.36 -13.36 -1.38
CA MET A 28 -37.77 -13.45 -0.05
C MET A 28 -38.77 -12.89 0.96
N GLY A 29 -39.64 -13.74 1.49
CA GLY A 29 -40.48 -13.38 2.65
C GLY A 29 -39.61 -12.84 3.80
N ASP A 30 -40.22 -12.07 4.71
CA ASP A 30 -39.54 -11.38 5.83
C ASP A 30 -38.44 -12.25 6.44
N VAL A 31 -37.19 -11.95 6.06
CA VAL A 31 -36.03 -12.60 6.63
C VAL A 31 -35.85 -11.96 8.00
N ALA A 32 -36.05 -12.75 9.05
CA ALA A 32 -35.72 -12.32 10.40
C ALA A 32 -34.29 -11.77 10.39
N TRP A 33 -34.10 -10.58 10.95
CA TRP A 33 -32.84 -9.85 11.11
C TRP A 33 -31.79 -10.61 11.97
N ALA A 34 -31.85 -11.93 12.01
CA ALA A 34 -30.94 -12.80 12.71
C ALA A 34 -29.74 -13.13 11.80
N ASP A 35 -28.57 -12.77 12.29
CA ASP A 35 -27.25 -13.32 11.94
C ASP A 35 -26.56 -12.86 10.66
N TYR A 36 -26.97 -11.75 10.04
CA TYR A 36 -26.01 -11.01 9.22
C TYR A 36 -25.13 -10.16 10.13
N LEU A 37 -23.94 -10.68 10.47
CA LEU A 37 -22.85 -9.83 10.94
C LEU A 37 -22.55 -8.84 9.80
N LEU A 38 -23.04 -7.62 9.95
CA LEU A 38 -22.87 -6.54 8.99
C LEU A 38 -21.38 -6.21 8.90
N ASN A 39 -20.64 -6.93 8.05
CA ASN A 39 -19.23 -6.67 7.81
C ASN A 39 -19.13 -5.37 7.00
N PRO A 40 -18.65 -4.25 7.59
CA PRO A 40 -18.59 -2.96 6.91
C PRO A 40 -17.72 -3.00 5.64
N ARG A 41 -16.82 -3.99 5.52
CA ARG A 41 -15.99 -4.22 4.33
C ARG A 41 -16.82 -4.66 3.11
N ARG A 42 -17.93 -5.40 3.32
CA ARG A 42 -18.86 -5.81 2.25
C ARG A 42 -19.71 -4.64 1.73
N LEU A 43 -20.04 -3.67 2.59
CA LEU A 43 -20.80 -2.47 2.21
C LEU A 43 -19.98 -1.44 1.41
N ARG A 44 -18.64 -1.56 1.39
CA ARG A 44 -17.72 -0.69 0.62
C ARG A 44 -17.09 -1.40 -0.59
N GLY A 45 -17.66 -2.54 -0.99
CA GLY A 45 -17.00 -3.59 -1.79
C GLY A 45 -16.19 -3.11 -3.00
N SER A 46 -16.75 -2.33 -3.92
CA SER A 46 -16.03 -1.93 -5.14
C SER A 46 -14.95 -0.87 -4.92
N ASP A 47 -15.20 0.16 -4.12
CA ASP A 47 -14.20 1.21 -3.81
C ASP A 47 -13.03 0.65 -2.99
N PHE A 48 -13.31 -0.25 -2.05
CA PHE A 48 -12.28 -0.95 -1.29
C PHE A 48 -11.40 -1.81 -2.18
N LEU A 49 -11.99 -2.68 -3.01
CA LEU A 49 -11.24 -3.55 -3.92
C LEU A 49 -10.44 -2.74 -4.95
N MET A 50 -11.00 -1.62 -5.42
CA MET A 50 -10.31 -0.72 -6.33
C MET A 50 -9.07 -0.08 -5.68
N ARG A 51 -9.20 0.47 -4.46
CA ARG A 51 -8.07 1.06 -3.72
C ARG A 51 -7.02 0.01 -3.35
N TRP A 52 -7.47 -1.20 -3.02
CA TRP A 52 -6.59 -2.33 -2.77
C TRP A 52 -5.76 -2.68 -4.02
N SER A 53 -6.44 -2.90 -5.15
CA SER A 53 -5.79 -3.24 -6.42
C SER A 53 -4.80 -2.17 -6.86
N GLN A 54 -5.10 -0.90 -6.56
CA GLN A 54 -4.22 0.22 -6.78
C GLN A 54 -2.96 0.19 -5.90
N GLY A 55 -3.10 -0.16 -4.61
CA GLY A 55 -1.96 -0.34 -3.70
C GLY A 55 -1.07 -1.52 -4.12
N VAL A 56 -1.66 -2.67 -4.45
CA VAL A 56 -0.90 -3.83 -4.97
C VAL A 56 -0.17 -3.47 -6.26
N TRP A 57 -0.82 -2.71 -7.15
CA TRP A 57 -0.18 -2.25 -8.38
C TRP A 57 1.05 -1.38 -8.12
N SER A 58 0.99 -0.41 -7.19
CA SER A 58 2.14 0.45 -6.90
C SER A 58 3.28 -0.34 -6.26
N GLU A 59 2.97 -1.22 -5.32
CA GLU A 59 3.94 -2.10 -4.67
C GLU A 59 4.69 -2.97 -5.71
N GLU A 60 3.95 -3.62 -6.62
CA GLU A 60 4.52 -4.41 -7.70
C GLU A 60 5.41 -3.58 -8.64
N ARG A 61 4.97 -2.38 -9.03
CA ARG A 61 5.77 -1.49 -9.90
C ARG A 61 7.05 -1.03 -9.21
N LEU A 62 6.99 -0.67 -7.93
CA LEU A 62 8.16 -0.26 -7.16
C LEU A 62 9.13 -1.43 -6.97
N LYS A 63 8.63 -2.62 -6.64
CA LYS A 63 9.43 -3.85 -6.55
C LYS A 63 10.15 -4.15 -7.87
N GLN A 64 9.43 -4.08 -8.99
CA GLN A 64 10.01 -4.28 -10.32
C GLN A 64 11.10 -3.25 -10.64
N ALA A 65 10.87 -1.97 -10.32
CA ALA A 65 11.84 -0.90 -10.54
C ALA A 65 13.13 -1.13 -9.73
N VAL A 66 13.02 -1.51 -8.45
CA VAL A 66 14.17 -1.86 -7.61
C VAL A 66 14.94 -3.04 -8.20
N ASN A 67 14.24 -4.11 -8.55
CA ASN A 67 14.85 -5.33 -9.09
C ASN A 67 15.56 -5.07 -10.44
N ALA A 68 15.00 -4.20 -11.28
CA ALA A 68 15.57 -3.85 -12.58
C ALA A 68 16.93 -3.12 -12.48
N THR A 69 17.27 -2.54 -11.31
CA THR A 69 18.59 -1.93 -11.10
C THR A 69 19.73 -2.95 -11.06
N GLY A 70 19.44 -4.23 -10.81
CA GLY A 70 20.44 -5.30 -10.62
C GLY A 70 21.31 -5.18 -9.35
N THR A 71 21.24 -4.03 -8.67
CA THR A 71 22.04 -3.72 -7.48
C THR A 71 21.29 -4.05 -6.19
N TYR A 72 19.98 -3.91 -6.23
CA TYR A 72 19.07 -4.17 -5.12
C TYR A 72 17.94 -5.10 -5.54
N PHE A 73 17.25 -5.65 -4.56
CA PHE A 73 15.97 -6.31 -4.77
C PHE A 73 15.01 -6.02 -3.62
N ALA A 74 13.72 -6.10 -3.89
CA ALA A 74 12.67 -5.87 -2.90
C ALA A 74 11.82 -7.11 -2.66
N LEU A 75 11.39 -7.30 -1.41
CA LEU A 75 10.45 -8.33 -0.98
C LEU A 75 9.24 -7.67 -0.31
N PRO A 76 8.02 -8.20 -0.49
CA PRO A 76 6.88 -7.78 0.31
C PRO A 76 7.09 -8.19 1.77
N TYR A 77 6.64 -7.34 2.67
CA TYR A 77 6.82 -7.44 4.11
C TYR A 77 5.52 -7.12 4.85
N GLY A 78 4.81 -6.09 4.39
CA GLY A 78 3.51 -5.71 4.88
C GLY A 78 2.40 -6.67 4.43
N PRO A 79 1.21 -6.53 5.03
CA PRO A 79 0.07 -7.39 4.75
C PRO A 79 -0.59 -7.17 3.37
N SER A 80 -0.30 -6.06 2.71
CA SER A 80 -0.85 -5.64 1.42
C SER A 80 -0.38 -6.54 0.26
N GLY A 81 0.93 -6.76 0.13
CA GLY A 81 1.53 -7.45 -1.01
C GLY A 81 1.40 -8.97 -1.06
N THR A 82 0.82 -9.58 -0.03
CA THR A 82 0.68 -11.05 0.12
C THR A 82 -0.78 -11.50 0.28
N ALA A 83 -1.73 -10.57 0.32
CA ALA A 83 -3.13 -10.96 0.46
C ALA A 83 -3.67 -11.59 -0.84
N PRO A 84 -4.55 -12.59 -0.75
CA PRO A 84 -5.23 -13.16 -1.91
C PRO A 84 -6.02 -12.11 -2.70
N ASP A 85 -5.92 -12.13 -4.03
CA ASP A 85 -6.53 -11.14 -4.93
C ASP A 85 -7.73 -11.66 -5.74
N ASN A 86 -8.02 -12.97 -5.65
CA ASN A 86 -8.97 -13.66 -6.52
C ASN A 86 -10.16 -14.31 -5.80
N ASP A 87 -10.20 -14.30 -4.45
CA ASP A 87 -11.28 -14.88 -3.66
C ASP A 87 -11.57 -14.05 -2.41
N VAL A 88 -12.81 -13.54 -2.31
CA VAL A 88 -13.33 -12.76 -1.18
C VAL A 88 -13.23 -13.55 0.13
N ARG A 89 -13.46 -14.86 0.10
CA ARG A 89 -13.40 -15.68 1.31
C ARG A 89 -11.95 -15.89 1.77
N ALA A 90 -11.04 -16.16 0.84
CA ALA A 90 -9.61 -16.24 1.14
C ALA A 90 -9.09 -14.91 1.72
N PHE A 91 -9.58 -13.79 1.18
CA PHE A 91 -9.28 -12.45 1.68
C PHE A 91 -9.79 -12.23 3.11
N GLU A 92 -11.05 -12.58 3.42
CA GLU A 92 -11.58 -12.49 4.78
C GLU A 92 -10.74 -13.32 5.77
N LEU A 93 -10.41 -14.56 5.41
CA LEU A 93 -9.59 -15.46 6.22
C LEU A 93 -8.17 -14.91 6.45
N TYR A 94 -7.60 -14.24 5.46
CA TYR A 94 -6.28 -13.60 5.57
C TYR A 94 -6.26 -12.53 6.69
N PHE A 95 -7.29 -11.68 6.74
CA PHE A 95 -7.39 -10.65 7.78
C PHE A 95 -7.74 -11.22 9.15
N GLU A 96 -8.63 -12.22 9.22
CA GLU A 96 -8.90 -12.95 10.47
C GLU A 96 -7.60 -13.55 11.03
N ARG A 97 -6.75 -14.11 10.16
CA ARG A 97 -5.43 -14.63 10.52
C ARG A 97 -4.48 -13.54 11.02
N LEU A 98 -4.45 -12.36 10.39
CA LEU A 98 -3.65 -11.21 10.84
C LEU A 98 -4.09 -10.72 12.23
N GLU A 99 -5.40 -10.66 12.46
CA GLU A 99 -5.97 -10.29 13.75
C GLU A 99 -5.61 -11.33 14.83
N GLN A 100 -5.73 -12.62 14.52
CA GLN A 100 -5.35 -13.73 15.42
C GLN A 100 -3.85 -13.74 15.74
N ALA A 101 -2.99 -13.37 14.79
CA ALA A 101 -1.56 -13.23 15.01
C ALA A 101 -1.21 -12.05 15.94
N GLY A 102 -2.19 -11.21 16.30
CA GLY A 102 -1.97 -10.00 17.10
C GLY A 102 -1.30 -8.87 16.33
N LEU A 103 -1.10 -9.04 15.01
CA LEU A 103 -0.37 -8.12 14.15
C LEU A 103 -1.29 -7.13 13.42
N GLY A 104 -2.60 -7.35 13.43
CA GLY A 104 -3.58 -6.44 12.81
C GLY A 104 -3.58 -5.00 13.37
N ARG A 105 -2.95 -4.76 14.53
CA ARG A 105 -2.80 -3.41 15.13
C ARG A 105 -1.40 -2.81 14.94
N LEU A 106 -0.45 -3.59 14.44
CA LEU A 106 0.94 -3.17 14.28
C LEU A 106 1.14 -2.71 12.83
N LYS A 107 1.44 -1.41 12.63
CA LYS A 107 1.74 -0.87 11.30
C LYS A 107 3.12 -1.34 10.87
N ARG A 108 3.21 -1.88 9.65
CA ARG A 108 4.45 -2.28 8.97
C ARG A 108 4.55 -1.56 7.63
N PRO A 109 5.78 -1.23 7.17
CA PRO A 109 6.02 -0.86 5.79
C PRO A 109 5.63 -1.98 4.82
N ASP A 110 5.35 -1.65 3.56
CA ASP A 110 4.95 -2.63 2.55
C ASP A 110 6.12 -3.50 2.06
N LEU A 111 7.26 -2.88 1.75
CA LEU A 111 8.43 -3.58 1.19
C LEU A 111 9.67 -3.49 2.08
N LEU A 112 10.53 -4.52 1.98
CA LEU A 112 11.92 -4.47 2.43
C LEU A 112 12.86 -4.55 1.22
N VAL A 113 13.85 -3.65 1.17
CA VAL A 113 14.85 -3.59 0.10
C VAL A 113 16.19 -4.09 0.61
N PHE A 114 16.82 -4.98 -0.16
CA PHE A 114 18.09 -5.64 0.17
C PHE A 114 19.11 -5.42 -0.94
N ARG A 115 20.39 -5.58 -0.61
CA ARG A 115 21.45 -5.61 -1.64
C ARG A 115 21.41 -6.93 -2.37
N ASN A 116 21.54 -6.90 -3.70
CA ASN A 116 21.47 -8.12 -4.51
C ASN A 116 22.58 -9.13 -4.19
N ARG A 117 23.75 -8.67 -3.70
CA ARG A 117 24.83 -9.54 -3.21
C ARG A 117 24.43 -10.41 -2.00
N ASP A 118 23.43 -9.97 -1.22
CA ASP A 118 22.96 -10.66 -0.02
C ASP A 118 21.76 -11.59 -0.32
N ARG A 119 21.33 -11.67 -1.61
CA ARG A 119 20.11 -12.36 -2.05
C ARG A 119 20.02 -13.81 -1.59
N ALA A 120 21.03 -14.64 -1.85
CA ALA A 120 20.99 -16.05 -1.48
C ALA A 120 20.79 -16.26 0.03
N MET A 121 21.36 -15.38 0.85
CA MET A 121 21.23 -15.44 2.30
C MET A 121 19.83 -14.99 2.76
N VAL A 122 19.30 -13.93 2.16
CA VAL A 122 17.93 -13.47 2.42
C VAL A 122 16.91 -14.53 2.00
N GLU A 123 17.07 -15.16 0.84
CA GLU A 123 16.20 -16.25 0.36
C GLU A 123 16.23 -17.47 1.29
N SER A 124 17.39 -17.80 1.88
CA SER A 124 17.49 -18.84 2.91
C SER A 124 16.68 -18.48 4.16
N ILE A 125 16.83 -17.26 4.68
CA ILE A 125 16.09 -16.80 5.87
C ILE A 125 14.57 -16.82 5.61
N VAL A 126 14.15 -16.33 4.44
CA VAL A 126 12.73 -16.35 4.05
C VAL A 126 12.20 -17.77 3.95
N THR A 127 13.00 -18.71 3.43
CA THR A 127 12.62 -20.14 3.39
C THR A 127 12.47 -20.71 4.80
N GLU A 128 13.37 -20.38 5.73
CA GLU A 128 13.28 -20.77 7.14
C GLU A 128 12.07 -20.16 7.86
N LEU A 129 11.60 -19.01 7.40
CA LEU A 129 10.36 -18.37 7.83
C LEU A 129 9.11 -18.94 7.14
N ASN A 130 9.22 -20.06 6.43
CA ASN A 130 8.16 -20.73 5.67
C ASN A 130 7.67 -19.94 4.44
N GLY A 131 8.49 -19.04 3.92
CA GLY A 131 8.23 -18.30 2.68
C GLY A 131 7.76 -16.86 2.88
N ILE A 132 7.59 -16.17 1.75
CA ILE A 132 7.23 -14.74 1.72
C ILE A 132 5.82 -14.50 2.29
N GLU A 133 4.88 -15.40 2.01
CA GLU A 133 3.48 -15.30 2.46
C GLU A 133 3.33 -15.31 3.99
N GLU A 134 4.35 -15.78 4.71
CA GLU A 134 4.35 -15.90 6.17
C GLU A 134 4.97 -14.70 6.88
N LEU A 135 5.67 -13.81 6.14
CA LEU A 135 6.29 -12.62 6.71
C LEU A 135 5.29 -11.68 7.42
N PRO A 136 4.10 -11.37 6.86
CA PRO A 136 3.12 -10.50 7.52
C PRO A 136 2.57 -11.08 8.83
N PHE A 137 2.64 -12.40 8.99
CA PHE A 137 2.13 -13.13 10.15
C PHE A 137 3.21 -13.45 11.20
N THR A 138 4.47 -13.25 10.84
CA THR A 138 5.62 -13.52 11.70
C THR A 138 5.98 -12.27 12.50
N SER A 139 6.02 -12.37 13.82
CA SER A 139 6.44 -11.27 14.72
C SER A 139 7.89 -10.83 14.46
N GLU A 140 8.15 -9.52 14.59
CA GLU A 140 9.51 -8.95 14.59
C GLU A 140 10.42 -9.52 15.69
N ASP A 141 9.88 -10.12 16.75
CA ASP A 141 10.68 -10.77 17.80
C ASP A 141 11.26 -12.14 17.36
N ASN A 142 10.72 -12.73 16.29
CA ASN A 142 11.21 -13.99 15.75
C ASN A 142 12.69 -13.84 15.35
N PRO A 143 13.59 -14.76 15.74
CA PRO A 143 15.02 -14.67 15.41
C PRO A 143 15.31 -14.54 13.90
N GLY A 144 14.58 -15.28 13.06
CA GLY A 144 14.70 -15.20 11.61
C GLY A 144 14.23 -13.85 11.07
N MET A 145 13.14 -13.30 11.62
CA MET A 145 12.65 -11.97 11.25
C MET A 145 13.64 -10.87 11.64
N ARG A 146 14.24 -10.94 12.83
CA ARG A 146 15.28 -9.99 13.26
C ARG A 146 16.50 -10.04 12.34
N GLU A 147 16.94 -11.24 11.96
CA GLU A 147 18.08 -11.38 11.04
C GLU A 147 17.74 -10.89 9.63
N LEU A 148 16.49 -11.09 9.17
CA LEU A 148 15.98 -10.52 7.92
C LEU A 148 16.03 -8.98 7.97
N LEU A 149 15.44 -8.36 9.00
CA LEU A 149 15.38 -6.91 9.15
C LEU A 149 16.77 -6.27 9.26
N ARG A 150 17.72 -6.93 9.96
CA ARG A 150 19.11 -6.46 10.07
C ARG A 150 19.82 -6.34 8.71
N ARG A 151 19.34 -7.07 7.69
CA ARG A 151 19.90 -7.04 6.33
C ARG A 151 19.21 -6.03 5.43
N ALA A 152 18.03 -5.56 5.80
CA ALA A 152 17.31 -4.57 5.02
C ALA A 152 18.13 -3.27 4.96
N VAL A 153 18.25 -2.72 3.76
CA VAL A 153 18.88 -1.43 3.52
C VAL A 153 17.90 -0.31 3.85
N VAL A 154 16.63 -0.51 3.46
CA VAL A 154 15.53 0.42 3.66
C VAL A 154 14.22 -0.37 3.62
N ALA A 155 13.24 0.07 4.41
CA ALA A 155 11.86 -0.35 4.30
C ALA A 155 11.06 0.72 3.54
N VAL A 156 10.06 0.32 2.77
CA VAL A 156 9.31 1.24 1.91
C VAL A 156 7.82 1.14 2.21
N GLU A 157 7.22 2.26 2.59
CA GLU A 157 5.77 2.45 2.51
C GLU A 157 5.42 2.88 1.08
N CYS A 158 4.55 2.13 0.43
CA CYS A 158 4.14 2.32 -0.94
C CYS A 158 2.84 3.13 -0.98
N GLU A 159 2.88 4.25 -1.69
CA GLU A 159 1.71 5.07 -1.97
C GLU A 159 1.51 5.18 -3.48
N ASN A 160 0.31 5.54 -3.91
CA ASN A 160 -0.05 5.56 -5.33
C ASN A 160 -0.89 6.76 -5.72
N SER A 161 -0.76 7.14 -6.99
CA SER A 161 -1.53 8.19 -7.64
C SER A 161 -2.01 7.74 -9.01
N LEU A 162 -3.26 8.09 -9.32
CA LEU A 162 -3.87 7.88 -10.64
C LEU A 162 -3.47 8.94 -11.67
N TRP A 163 -2.54 9.83 -11.33
CA TRP A 163 -2.10 10.90 -12.22
C TRP A 163 -0.83 10.51 -12.97
N ARG A 164 -0.66 11.09 -14.16
CA ARG A 164 0.65 11.17 -14.82
C ARG A 164 1.37 12.39 -14.27
N ALA A 165 2.47 12.18 -13.57
CA ALA A 165 3.26 13.20 -12.92
C ALA A 165 3.63 14.32 -13.91
N ASN A 166 4.16 13.94 -15.09
CA ASN A 166 4.60 14.89 -16.10
C ASN A 166 3.50 15.73 -16.76
N MET A 167 2.22 15.36 -16.57
CA MET A 167 1.07 16.09 -17.09
C MET A 167 0.45 17.04 -16.05
N MET A 168 0.99 17.07 -14.83
CA MET A 168 0.47 17.95 -13.78
C MET A 168 0.85 19.42 -14.07
N PRO A 169 -0.07 20.39 -13.89
CA PRO A 169 0.14 21.78 -14.31
C PRO A 169 1.43 22.43 -13.82
N ASP A 170 1.81 22.16 -12.57
CA ASP A 170 2.97 22.78 -11.92
C ASP A 170 4.17 21.81 -11.83
N PHE A 171 4.20 20.74 -12.65
CA PHE A 171 5.24 19.69 -12.60
C PHE A 171 6.68 20.24 -12.62
N ALA A 172 6.94 21.23 -13.47
CA ALA A 172 8.25 21.85 -13.64
C ALA A 172 8.34 23.24 -12.98
N ALA A 173 7.42 23.58 -12.08
CA ALA A 173 7.43 24.87 -11.41
C ALA A 173 8.67 25.01 -10.52
N GLU A 174 9.37 26.13 -10.65
CA GLU A 174 10.50 26.46 -9.79
C GLU A 174 10.04 26.91 -8.40
N LEU A 175 10.82 26.60 -7.38
CA LEU A 175 10.56 27.07 -6.03
C LEU A 175 10.79 28.59 -5.97
N THR A 176 9.83 29.31 -5.40
CA THR A 176 9.91 30.77 -5.21
C THR A 176 9.75 31.11 -3.74
N PRO A 177 10.27 32.26 -3.26
CA PRO A 177 10.08 32.70 -1.88
C PRO A 177 8.60 32.75 -1.49
N GLN A 178 8.22 32.06 -0.42
CA GLN A 178 6.83 31.99 0.06
C GLN A 178 6.65 32.78 1.35
N LYS A 179 5.68 33.70 1.38
CA LYS A 179 5.32 34.46 2.60
C LYS A 179 4.95 33.54 3.77
N ARG A 180 4.20 32.46 3.49
CA ARG A 180 3.81 31.44 4.50
C ARG A 180 5.00 30.69 5.11
N LEU A 181 6.13 30.63 4.41
CA LEU A 181 7.36 29.98 4.85
C LEU A 181 8.40 30.99 5.38
N GLY A 182 7.99 32.22 5.70
CA GLY A 182 8.90 33.26 6.16
C GLY A 182 9.95 33.66 5.11
N GLY A 183 9.61 33.60 3.82
CA GLY A 183 10.52 33.95 2.71
C GLY A 183 11.39 32.80 2.20
N ARG A 184 11.30 31.60 2.81
CA ARG A 184 11.97 30.41 2.28
C ARG A 184 11.33 29.95 0.96
N LEU A 185 12.12 29.23 0.17
CA LEU A 185 11.71 28.71 -1.12
C LEU A 185 10.63 27.64 -0.96
N GLY A 186 9.59 27.72 -1.79
CA GLY A 186 8.51 26.74 -1.85
C GLY A 186 7.59 26.99 -3.03
N LEU A 187 6.49 26.24 -3.10
CA LEU A 187 5.43 26.42 -4.10
C LEU A 187 4.20 27.10 -3.50
N LYS A 188 3.37 27.68 -4.37
CA LYS A 188 2.06 28.20 -4.01
C LYS A 188 1.20 27.07 -3.44
N LYS A 189 0.33 27.36 -2.46
CA LYS A 189 -0.54 26.35 -1.84
C LYS A 189 -1.49 25.68 -2.86
N SER A 190 -1.81 26.37 -3.94
CA SER A 190 -2.67 25.87 -5.03
C SER A 190 -1.90 25.13 -6.12
N ALA A 191 -0.58 24.93 -5.98
CA ALA A 191 0.20 24.27 -7.01
C ALA A 191 -0.23 22.79 -7.13
N VAL A 192 -0.44 22.34 -8.36
CA VAL A 192 -0.85 20.97 -8.69
C VAL A 192 0.33 20.28 -9.35
N LEU A 193 1.02 19.45 -8.57
CA LEU A 193 2.25 18.75 -8.95
C LEU A 193 2.34 17.40 -8.24
N PRO A 194 3.29 16.53 -8.61
CA PRO A 194 3.49 15.26 -7.92
C PRO A 194 3.82 15.49 -6.43
N THR A 195 3.01 14.92 -5.55
CA THR A 195 3.17 14.98 -4.11
C THR A 195 3.40 13.60 -3.53
N ILE A 196 4.31 13.49 -2.58
CA ILE A 196 4.40 12.32 -1.71
C ILE A 196 3.46 12.57 -0.54
N ILE A 197 2.54 11.64 -0.31
CA ILE A 197 1.54 11.71 0.76
C ILE A 197 1.97 10.76 1.86
N ILE A 198 1.92 11.22 3.10
CA ILE A 198 2.07 10.38 4.30
C ILE A 198 0.76 10.51 5.06
N LYS A 199 0.11 9.39 5.35
CA LYS A 199 -1.13 9.37 6.11
C LYS A 199 -0.83 9.68 7.57
N GLU A 200 -1.50 10.65 8.16
CA GLU A 200 -1.24 11.07 9.55
C GLU A 200 -1.50 9.92 10.54
N GLU A 201 -2.48 9.05 10.25
CA GLU A 201 -2.74 7.83 11.02
C GLU A 201 -1.57 6.83 11.03
N ASP A 202 -0.75 6.83 9.97
CA ASP A 202 0.37 5.90 9.80
C ASP A 202 1.70 6.49 10.28
N ARG A 203 1.81 7.81 10.36
CA ARG A 203 3.05 8.54 10.67
C ARG A 203 3.71 8.09 11.97
N ASN A 204 3.02 8.22 13.11
CA ASN A 204 3.57 7.84 14.41
C ASN A 204 3.83 6.33 14.53
N PRO A 205 2.93 5.43 14.08
CA PRO A 205 3.21 4.00 14.02
C PRO A 205 4.46 3.64 13.22
N LEU A 206 4.66 4.24 12.03
CA LEU A 206 5.84 4.01 11.20
C LEU A 206 7.12 4.54 11.85
N LEU A 207 7.08 5.70 12.52
CA LEU A 207 8.22 6.23 13.29
C LEU A 207 8.63 5.29 14.43
N ASN A 208 7.65 4.76 15.15
CA ASN A 208 7.89 3.79 16.22
C ASN A 208 8.49 2.50 15.66
N TRP A 209 7.98 2.01 14.53
CA TRP A 209 8.53 0.83 13.85
C TRP A 209 9.99 1.08 13.40
N GLN A 210 10.25 2.21 12.73
CA GLN A 210 11.59 2.59 12.27
C GLN A 210 12.59 2.61 13.42
N THR A 211 12.18 3.19 14.56
CA THR A 211 13.02 3.28 15.76
C THR A 211 13.25 1.90 16.38
N GLY A 212 12.19 1.09 16.50
CA GLY A 212 12.27 -0.25 17.08
C GLY A 212 13.12 -1.22 16.26
N GLN A 213 13.01 -1.18 14.94
CA GLN A 213 13.72 -2.10 14.04
C GLN A 213 15.08 -1.56 13.56
N SER A 214 15.35 -0.27 13.77
CA SER A 214 16.56 0.40 13.28
C SER A 214 16.76 0.26 11.75
N VAL A 215 15.66 0.15 11.00
CA VAL A 215 15.64 0.12 9.53
C VAL A 215 15.04 1.43 9.04
N PRO A 216 15.75 2.24 8.25
CA PRO A 216 15.21 3.48 7.70
C PRO A 216 13.96 3.20 6.86
N ILE A 217 12.93 4.04 7.00
CA ILE A 217 11.72 4.02 6.18
C ILE A 217 11.80 5.12 5.12
N HIS A 218 11.47 4.75 3.89
CA HIS A 218 11.11 5.71 2.84
C HIS A 218 9.64 5.57 2.50
N VAL A 219 9.01 6.69 2.14
CA VAL A 219 7.67 6.69 1.54
C VAL A 219 7.86 6.93 0.05
N TRP A 220 7.44 5.96 -0.77
CA TRP A 220 7.55 6.03 -2.22
C TRP A 220 6.16 6.12 -2.85
N HIS A 221 5.96 7.16 -3.64
CA HIS A 221 4.69 7.44 -4.28
C HIS A 221 4.78 7.18 -5.78
N ALA A 222 4.06 6.17 -6.25
CA ALA A 222 4.01 5.77 -7.65
C ALA A 222 2.93 6.53 -8.43
N PHE A 223 3.33 7.18 -9.51
CA PHE A 223 2.49 7.76 -10.54
C PHE A 223 2.55 6.86 -11.78
N PHE A 224 1.66 7.07 -12.75
CA PHE A 224 1.62 6.22 -13.95
C PHE A 224 2.90 6.23 -14.79
N ASP A 225 3.68 7.32 -14.73
CA ASP A 225 4.88 7.55 -15.54
C ASP A 225 6.17 7.69 -14.72
N ARG A 226 6.07 7.87 -13.39
CA ARG A 226 7.20 8.19 -12.50
C ARG A 226 6.95 7.69 -11.08
N ALA A 227 7.99 7.59 -10.27
CA ALA A 227 7.88 7.44 -8.82
C ALA A 227 8.78 8.47 -8.13
N TYR A 228 8.34 8.93 -6.95
CA TYR A 228 9.08 9.84 -6.09
C TYR A 228 9.21 9.24 -4.70
N GLY A 229 10.32 9.53 -4.01
CA GLY A 229 10.56 9.01 -2.67
C GLY A 229 11.16 10.06 -1.75
N ILE A 230 10.80 9.97 -0.47
CA ILE A 230 11.39 10.75 0.61
C ILE A 230 11.65 9.83 1.80
N SER A 231 12.74 10.04 2.53
CA SER A 231 12.92 9.33 3.80
C SER A 231 11.93 9.88 4.83
N LEU A 232 11.38 9.01 5.69
CA LEU A 232 10.46 9.44 6.76
C LEU A 232 11.15 10.46 7.68
N ALA A 233 12.45 10.28 7.94
CA ALA A 233 13.25 11.25 8.70
C ALA A 233 13.35 12.64 8.03
N ASP A 234 13.48 12.69 6.70
CA ASP A 234 13.48 13.96 5.97
C ASP A 234 12.10 14.63 5.99
N ALA A 235 11.02 13.85 5.87
CA ALA A 235 9.66 14.35 5.98
C ALA A 235 9.41 14.97 7.37
N GLU A 236 9.78 14.26 8.44
CA GLU A 236 9.73 14.77 9.82
C GLU A 236 10.51 16.07 9.98
N ARG A 237 11.71 16.14 9.41
CA ARG A 237 12.52 17.36 9.45
C ARG A 237 11.80 18.53 8.76
N LEU A 238 11.16 18.31 7.62
CA LEU A 238 10.41 19.36 6.90
C LEU A 238 9.18 19.81 7.69
N ILE A 239 8.45 18.89 8.32
CA ILE A 239 7.31 19.20 9.19
C ILE A 239 7.78 20.03 10.39
N ASN A 240 8.83 19.58 11.09
CA ASN A 240 9.36 20.25 12.28
C ASN A 240 9.92 21.66 11.99
N ARG A 241 10.39 21.91 10.76
CA ARG A 241 10.83 23.25 10.32
C ARG A 241 9.67 24.15 9.86
N GLY A 242 8.47 23.60 9.75
CA GLY A 242 7.29 24.30 9.22
C GLY A 242 7.38 24.55 7.72
N ASP A 243 8.14 23.73 6.98
CA ASP A 243 8.25 23.84 5.51
C ASP A 243 7.05 23.16 4.81
N ILE A 244 6.47 22.15 5.47
CA ILE A 244 5.24 21.45 5.07
C ILE A 244 4.30 21.29 6.26
N GLU A 245 3.01 21.10 5.99
CA GLU A 245 2.00 20.78 7.01
C GLU A 245 2.10 19.28 7.37
N PRO A 246 1.79 18.87 8.62
CA PRO A 246 1.58 17.47 8.99
C PRO A 246 0.41 16.86 8.22
#